data_AF-A0A453KNB9-F1
#
_entry.id   AF-A0A453KNB9-F1
#
_cell.length_a   1.000
_cell.length_b   1.000
_cell.length_c   1.000
_cell.angle_alpha   90.00
_cell.angle_beta   90.00
_cell.angle_gamma   90.00
#
_symmetry.space_group_name_H-M   'P 1'
#
loop_
_entity.id
_entity.type
_entity.pdbx_description
1 polymer ?
#
loop_
_entity_poly.entity_id
_entity_poly.type
_entity_poly.pdbx_seq_one_letter_code
_entity_poly.pdbx_strand_id
1 'polypeptide(L)'
;VKAVADALPPTSRLFPAEVRTLRRIAANLGISHWNFSTNHCGSGGGLECDCSFNNSTLCHATEIFLKGQNFTGRLPPDFADLPNLLQLDLSRSLFHGTVPDRWARMKLQGLSLMGNRLSGPFPMALTRITTLTSLSIEANEFRGQIPAEIGHLKQLEKL
;
A
#
# COMPACT_ATOMS: atom_id res chain seq x y z
N VAL A 1 20.25 1.88 13.16
CA VAL A 1 20.91 3.05 12.55
C VAL A 1 19.85 3.79 11.75
N LYS A 2 19.33 4.90 12.27
CA LYS A 2 18.32 5.71 11.59
C LYS A 2 19.08 6.44 10.48
N ALA A 3 18.81 6.09 9.22
CA ALA A 3 19.47 6.72 8.09
C ALA A 3 19.24 8.23 8.18
N VAL A 4 20.35 8.97 8.11
CA VAL A 4 20.35 10.41 7.94
C VAL A 4 19.50 10.70 6.70
N ALA A 5 18.53 11.59 6.82
CA ALA A 5 17.81 12.12 5.67
C ALA A 5 18.81 12.94 4.86
N ASP A 6 19.58 12.27 4.01
CA ASP A 6 20.39 12.91 3.00
C ASP A 6 19.42 13.71 2.13
N ALA A 7 19.66 15.02 2.06
CA ALA A 7 18.86 15.92 1.25
C ALA A 7 18.83 15.38 -0.19
N LEU A 8 17.63 15.04 -0.68
CA LEU A 8 17.43 14.50 -2.02
C LEU A 8 18.06 15.43 -3.06
N PRO A 9 18.76 14.90 -4.09
CA PRO A 9 19.25 15.72 -5.16
C PRO A 9 18.08 16.44 -5.85
N PRO A 10 18.26 17.71 -6.27
CA PRO A 10 17.18 18.56 -6.80
C PRO A 10 16.52 18.02 -8.09
N THR A 11 17.08 16.98 -8.69
CA THR A 11 16.63 16.34 -9.95
C THR A 11 15.99 14.96 -9.76
N SER A 12 15.98 14.42 -8.53
CA SER A 12 15.30 13.15 -8.24
C SER A 12 13.82 13.25 -8.62
N ARG A 13 13.22 12.18 -9.14
CA ARG A 13 11.78 12.16 -9.47
C ARG A 13 11.21 10.76 -9.43
N LEU A 14 9.93 10.68 -9.09
CA LEU A 14 9.17 9.42 -9.13
C LEU A 14 9.07 8.88 -10.57
N PHE A 15 9.11 7.55 -10.71
CA PHE A 15 9.00 6.89 -12.00
C PHE A 15 7.69 7.29 -12.71
N PRO A 16 7.73 7.75 -13.98
CA PRO A 16 6.55 8.33 -14.63
C PRO A 16 5.33 7.40 -14.70
N ALA A 17 5.54 6.08 -14.78
CA ALA A 17 4.44 5.12 -14.74
C ALA A 17 3.79 5.05 -13.36
N GLU A 18 4.58 5.10 -12.28
CA GLU A 18 4.06 5.12 -10.91
C GLU A 18 3.31 6.41 -10.63
N VAL A 19 3.79 7.56 -11.13
CA VAL A 19 3.05 8.84 -11.02
C VAL A 19 1.66 8.73 -11.63
N ARG A 20 1.52 8.08 -12.79
CA ARG A 20 0.20 7.84 -13.41
C ARG A 20 -0.67 6.95 -12.55
N THR A 21 -0.13 5.86 -12.01
CA THR A 21 -0.83 4.95 -11.11
C THR A 21 -1.30 5.67 -9.84
N LEU A 22 -0.41 6.42 -9.19
CA LEU A 22 -0.72 7.18 -7.98
C LEU A 22 -1.80 8.24 -8.21
N ARG A 23 -1.82 8.91 -9.38
CA ARG A 23 -2.91 9.82 -9.76
C ARG A 23 -4.25 9.10 -9.90
N ARG A 24 -4.29 7.88 -10.46
CA ARG A 24 -5.52 7.08 -10.53
C ARG A 24 -6.00 6.67 -9.14
N ILE A 25 -5.08 6.25 -8.27
CA ILE A 25 -5.37 5.93 -6.87
C ILE A 25 -5.94 7.17 -6.15
N ALA A 26 -5.28 8.32 -6.28
CA ALA A 26 -5.73 9.58 -5.70
C ALA A 26 -7.16 9.93 -6.12
N ALA A 27 -7.44 9.84 -7.42
CA ALA A 27 -8.76 10.10 -7.99
C ALA A 27 -9.82 9.13 -7.44
N ASN A 28 -9.52 7.84 -7.37
CA ASN A 28 -10.43 6.82 -6.81
C ASN A 28 -10.71 7.04 -5.32
N LEU A 29 -9.73 7.54 -4.57
CA LEU A 29 -9.84 7.82 -3.14
C LEU A 29 -10.38 9.23 -2.84
N GLY A 30 -10.60 10.07 -3.85
CA GLY A 30 -11.01 11.46 -3.66
C GLY A 30 -9.93 12.34 -3.00
N ILE A 31 -8.66 11.94 -3.08
CA ILE A 31 -7.55 12.68 -2.49
C ILE A 31 -7.17 13.84 -3.43
N SER A 32 -7.67 15.03 -3.12
CA SER A 32 -7.40 16.25 -3.90
C SER A 32 -6.10 16.97 -3.53
N HIS A 33 -5.55 16.70 -2.34
CA HIS A 33 -4.34 17.35 -1.82
C HIS A 33 -3.04 16.58 -2.12
N TRP A 34 -3.13 15.41 -2.75
CA TRP A 34 -1.96 14.67 -3.25
C TRP A 34 -1.40 15.38 -4.48
N ASN A 35 -0.45 16.29 -4.25
CA ASN A 35 0.17 17.08 -5.30
C ASN A 35 1.45 16.42 -5.84
N PHE A 36 1.32 15.55 -6.84
CA PHE A 36 2.45 14.89 -7.51
C PHE A 36 3.27 15.79 -8.47
N SER A 37 3.14 17.12 -8.38
CA SER A 37 3.93 18.05 -9.20
C SER A 37 5.29 18.39 -8.59
N THR A 38 5.48 18.11 -7.29
CA THR A 38 6.76 18.22 -6.58
C THR A 38 7.16 16.87 -5.98
N ASN A 39 8.45 16.65 -5.70
CA ASN A 39 8.98 15.40 -5.13
C ASN A 39 8.35 15.11 -3.76
N HIS A 40 7.25 14.35 -3.76
CA HIS A 40 6.45 14.06 -2.57
C HIS A 40 6.98 12.92 -1.69
N CYS A 41 8.09 12.30 -2.08
CA CYS A 41 8.77 11.29 -1.28
C CYS A 41 9.21 11.91 0.04
N GLY A 42 8.66 11.43 1.17
CA GLY A 42 9.04 11.88 2.51
C GLY A 42 8.51 13.27 2.92
N SER A 43 7.65 13.91 2.13
CA SER A 43 7.14 15.28 2.42
C SER A 43 5.86 15.32 3.27
N GLY A 44 5.57 14.27 4.06
CA GLY A 44 4.44 14.25 5.00
C GLY A 44 3.07 13.88 4.42
N GLY A 45 2.99 13.49 3.15
CA GLY A 45 1.75 13.05 2.48
C GLY A 45 1.43 11.55 2.60
N GLY A 46 2.13 10.83 3.49
CA GLY A 46 1.98 9.39 3.65
C GLY A 46 2.60 8.56 2.52
N LEU A 47 3.52 9.11 1.73
CA LEU A 47 4.23 8.41 0.67
C LEU A 47 5.74 8.44 0.94
N GLU A 48 6.34 7.27 1.09
CA GLU A 48 7.80 7.10 1.12
C GLU A 48 8.29 6.44 -0.15
N CYS A 49 9.53 6.78 -0.53
CA CYS A 49 10.14 6.28 -1.75
C CYS A 49 11.60 5.92 -1.52
N ASP A 50 12.08 4.97 -2.31
CA ASP A 50 13.50 4.72 -2.51
C ASP A 50 13.97 5.44 -3.78
N CYS A 51 14.86 6.41 -3.61
CA CYS A 51 15.44 7.21 -4.68
C CYS A 51 16.87 6.78 -5.05
N SER A 52 17.32 5.59 -4.65
CA SER A 52 18.68 5.09 -4.97
C SER A 52 18.87 4.66 -6.43
N PHE A 53 17.80 4.70 -7.25
CA PHE A 53 17.82 4.21 -8.61
C PHE A 53 18.41 5.21 -9.60
N ASN A 54 19.12 4.68 -10.60
CA ASN A 54 19.69 5.45 -11.71
C ASN A 54 20.51 6.66 -11.24
N ASN A 55 21.63 6.42 -10.53
CA ASN A 55 22.49 7.47 -9.97
C ASN A 55 21.71 8.49 -9.12
N SER A 56 20.77 7.99 -8.32
CA SER A 56 19.91 8.77 -7.43
C SER A 56 18.97 9.78 -8.11
N THR A 57 18.66 9.58 -9.39
CA THR A 57 17.74 10.45 -10.16
C THR A 57 16.32 9.90 -10.23
N LEU A 58 16.14 8.63 -9.91
CA LEU A 58 14.86 7.96 -10.05
C LEU A 58 14.38 7.39 -8.71
N CYS A 59 13.11 7.64 -8.41
CA CYS A 59 12.46 7.18 -7.20
C CYS A 59 11.35 6.18 -7.51
N HIS A 60 11.23 5.17 -6.67
CA HIS A 60 10.12 4.22 -6.64
C HIS A 60 9.36 4.32 -5.31
N ALA A 61 8.03 4.28 -5.36
CA ALA A 61 7.20 4.25 -4.16
C ALA A 61 7.42 2.93 -3.38
N THR A 62 7.77 3.04 -2.11
CA THR A 62 8.05 1.88 -1.24
C THR A 62 7.02 1.73 -0.13
N GLU A 63 6.51 2.84 0.40
CA GLU A 63 5.58 2.82 1.53
C GLU A 63 4.43 3.81 1.33
N ILE A 64 3.21 3.37 1.60
CA ILE A 64 2.01 4.22 1.55
C ILE A 64 1.25 4.09 2.87
N PHE A 65 1.21 5.18 3.62
CA PHE A 65 0.52 5.33 4.91
C PHE A 65 -0.64 6.31 4.79
N LEU A 66 -1.85 5.75 4.69
CA LEU A 66 -3.10 6.49 4.54
C LEU A 66 -4.08 6.17 5.68
N LYS A 67 -3.53 5.93 6.87
CA LYS A 67 -4.27 5.60 8.07
C LYS A 67 -5.16 6.75 8.54
N GLY A 68 -6.33 6.41 9.09
CA GLY A 68 -7.18 7.38 9.79
C GLY A 68 -7.89 8.37 8.87
N GLN A 69 -8.03 8.02 7.58
CA GLN A 69 -8.67 8.86 6.59
C GLN A 69 -10.15 8.49 6.45
N ASN A 70 -11.03 9.44 6.12
CA ASN A 70 -12.46 9.16 5.93
C ASN A 70 -12.78 8.62 4.51
N PHE A 71 -11.97 7.72 3.97
CA PHE A 71 -12.21 7.14 2.64
C PHE A 71 -13.40 6.19 2.66
N THR A 72 -14.43 6.47 1.86
CA THR A 72 -15.73 5.76 1.85
C THR A 72 -15.95 4.87 0.63
N GLY A 73 -14.90 4.52 -0.11
CA GLY A 73 -14.98 3.73 -1.35
C GLY A 73 -14.51 2.28 -1.23
N ARG A 74 -14.27 1.63 -2.37
CA ARG A 74 -13.61 0.31 -2.45
C ARG A 74 -12.09 0.47 -2.48
N LEU A 75 -11.37 -0.59 -2.10
CA LEU A 75 -9.92 -0.66 -2.22
C LEU A 75 -9.48 -0.58 -3.70
N PRO A 76 -8.61 0.38 -4.09
CA PRO A 76 -8.09 0.48 -5.45
C PRO A 76 -7.28 -0.75 -5.87
N PRO A 77 -7.62 -1.41 -6.99
CA PRO A 77 -6.81 -2.51 -7.51
C PRO A 77 -5.44 -2.03 -8.04
N ASP A 78 -5.32 -0.76 -8.41
CA ASP A 78 -4.12 -0.11 -8.95
C ASP A 78 -2.91 -0.11 -8.01
N PHE A 79 -3.09 -0.32 -6.70
CA PHE A 79 -1.95 -0.49 -5.77
C PHE A 79 -1.02 -1.62 -6.21
N ALA A 80 -1.58 -2.65 -6.87
CA ALA A 80 -0.80 -3.76 -7.40
C ALA A 80 0.02 -3.42 -8.65
N ASP A 81 -0.06 -2.19 -9.19
CA ASP A 81 0.77 -1.68 -10.29
C ASP A 81 2.00 -0.91 -9.78
N LEU A 82 2.25 -0.88 -8.46
CA LEU A 82 3.44 -0.30 -7.83
C LEU A 82 4.46 -1.42 -7.54
N PRO A 83 5.50 -1.59 -8.37
CA PRO A 83 6.36 -2.78 -8.36
C PRO A 83 7.24 -2.92 -7.12
N ASN A 84 7.55 -1.79 -6.46
CA ASN A 84 8.46 -1.74 -5.30
C ASN A 84 7.73 -1.41 -4.00
N LEU A 85 6.39 -1.46 -3.98
CA LEU A 85 5.62 -1.21 -2.76
C LEU A 85 5.82 -2.36 -1.76
N LEU A 86 6.32 -2.02 -0.58
CA LEU A 86 6.63 -2.95 0.52
C LEU A 86 5.64 -2.80 1.67
N GLN A 87 5.19 -1.58 1.96
CA GLN A 87 4.30 -1.27 3.07
C GLN A 87 3.04 -0.57 2.58
N LEU A 88 1.88 -1.05 3.02
CA LEU A 88 0.59 -0.43 2.73
C LEU A 88 -0.28 -0.40 4.00
N ASP A 89 -0.54 0.80 4.51
CA ASP A 89 -1.46 1.03 5.63
C ASP A 89 -2.66 1.86 5.16
N LEU A 90 -3.83 1.21 5.11
CA LEU A 90 -5.13 1.80 4.80
C LEU A 90 -6.08 1.67 5.99
N SER A 91 -5.53 1.51 7.21
CA SER A 91 -6.31 1.23 8.40
C SER A 91 -7.12 2.42 8.91
N ARG A 92 -8.18 2.14 9.66
CA ARG A 92 -9.03 3.13 10.33
C ARG A 92 -9.66 4.11 9.35
N SER A 93 -10.26 3.55 8.30
CA SER A 93 -11.00 4.28 7.28
C SER A 93 -12.40 3.68 7.13
N LEU A 94 -13.14 4.09 6.09
CA LEU A 94 -14.50 3.60 5.81
C LEU A 94 -14.53 2.76 4.52
N PHE A 95 -13.41 2.10 4.18
CA PHE A 95 -13.34 1.25 2.99
C PHE A 95 -14.33 0.10 3.10
N HIS A 96 -15.03 -0.21 2.00
CA HIS A 96 -16.03 -1.27 1.97
C HIS A 96 -15.85 -2.22 0.78
N GLY A 97 -16.57 -3.34 0.80
CA GLY A 97 -16.42 -4.41 -0.20
C GLY A 97 -15.30 -5.38 0.15
N THR A 98 -14.69 -6.02 -0.85
CA THR A 98 -13.66 -7.04 -0.66
C THR A 98 -12.27 -6.52 -1.02
N VAL A 99 -11.22 -7.25 -0.59
CA VAL A 99 -9.87 -7.04 -1.10
C VAL A 99 -9.81 -7.43 -2.59
N PRO A 100 -9.20 -6.61 -3.48
CA PRO A 100 -9.12 -6.93 -4.90
C PRO A 100 -8.22 -8.14 -5.18
N ASP A 101 -8.68 -9.07 -6.03
CA ASP A 101 -7.87 -10.25 -6.44
C ASP A 101 -6.53 -9.87 -7.07
N ARG A 102 -6.48 -8.69 -7.69
CA ARG A 102 -5.27 -8.15 -8.31
C ARG A 102 -4.12 -7.99 -7.30
N TRP A 103 -4.42 -7.81 -6.02
CA TRP A 103 -3.40 -7.69 -4.97
C TRP A 103 -2.61 -8.98 -4.75
N ALA A 104 -3.10 -10.13 -5.24
CA ALA A 104 -2.41 -11.42 -5.15
C ALA A 104 -1.01 -11.45 -5.81
N ARG A 105 -0.69 -10.48 -6.66
CA ARG A 105 0.63 -10.37 -7.33
C ARG A 105 1.58 -9.38 -6.64
N MET A 106 1.11 -8.68 -5.61
CA MET A 106 1.92 -7.73 -4.88
C MET A 106 3.03 -8.46 -4.14
N LYS A 107 4.10 -7.73 -3.80
CA LYS A 107 5.24 -8.24 -3.02
C LYS A 107 5.39 -7.44 -1.73
N LEU A 108 4.27 -7.27 -1.01
CA LEU A 108 4.22 -6.53 0.25
C LEU A 108 4.90 -7.31 1.36
N GLN A 109 5.53 -6.59 2.27
CA GLN A 109 6.01 -7.10 3.55
C GLN A 109 5.00 -6.79 4.67
N GLY A 110 4.41 -5.60 4.67
CA GLY A 110 3.37 -5.24 5.62
C GLY A 110 2.09 -4.74 4.95
N LEU A 111 0.96 -5.24 5.43
CA LEU A 111 -0.37 -4.81 5.02
C LEU A 111 -1.26 -4.58 6.24
N SER A 112 -1.79 -3.37 6.37
CA SER A 112 -2.79 -3.03 7.39
C SER A 112 -4.08 -2.53 6.74
N LEU A 113 -5.14 -3.30 6.92
CA LEU A 113 -6.53 -2.98 6.55
C LEU A 113 -7.43 -2.88 7.80
N MET A 114 -6.84 -2.90 8.99
CA MET A 114 -7.53 -2.88 10.28
C MET A 114 -8.58 -1.76 10.35
N GLY A 115 -9.75 -2.04 10.91
CA GLY A 115 -10.70 -0.98 11.27
C GLY A 115 -11.34 -0.31 10.05
N ASN A 116 -11.80 -1.12 9.09
CA ASN A 116 -12.57 -0.70 7.92
C ASN A 116 -13.94 -1.39 7.94
N ARG A 117 -14.71 -1.24 6.85
CA ARG A 117 -16.00 -1.92 6.62
C ARG A 117 -15.89 -2.97 5.52
N LEU A 118 -14.72 -3.60 5.39
CA LEU A 118 -14.51 -4.66 4.39
C LEU A 118 -15.30 -5.90 4.79
N SER A 119 -15.98 -6.52 3.84
CA SER A 119 -16.92 -7.60 4.09
C SER A 119 -16.77 -8.74 3.08
N GLY A 120 -17.47 -9.85 3.33
CA GLY A 120 -17.39 -11.06 2.52
C GLY A 120 -16.48 -12.13 3.14
N PRO A 121 -16.12 -13.18 2.38
CA PRO A 121 -15.22 -14.23 2.88
C PRO A 121 -13.80 -13.70 3.12
N PHE A 122 -12.97 -14.50 3.78
CA PHE A 122 -11.54 -14.21 3.86
C PHE A 122 -10.95 -14.02 2.44
N PRO A 123 -10.18 -12.94 2.20
CA PRO A 123 -9.64 -12.65 0.87
C PRO A 123 -8.50 -13.59 0.48
N MET A 124 -8.80 -14.59 -0.36
CA MET A 124 -7.80 -15.55 -0.87
C MET A 124 -6.62 -14.89 -1.60
N ALA A 125 -6.79 -13.68 -2.11
CA ALA A 125 -5.69 -12.91 -2.69
C ALA A 125 -4.52 -12.71 -1.69
N LEU A 126 -4.82 -12.54 -0.40
CA LEU A 126 -3.80 -12.28 0.61
C LEU A 126 -2.91 -13.49 0.90
N THR A 127 -3.41 -14.72 0.71
CA THR A 127 -2.62 -15.95 0.91
C THR A 127 -1.57 -16.17 -0.18
N ARG A 128 -1.65 -15.41 -1.28
CA ARG A 128 -0.71 -15.46 -2.39
C ARG A 128 0.43 -14.45 -2.28
N ILE A 129 0.35 -13.51 -1.34
CA ILE A 129 1.39 -12.51 -1.09
C ILE A 129 2.41 -13.13 -0.11
N THR A 130 3.17 -14.13 -0.58
CA THR A 130 4.06 -14.95 0.26
C THR A 130 5.22 -14.18 0.90
N THR A 131 5.40 -12.91 0.51
CA THR A 131 6.39 -11.97 1.08
C THR A 131 5.92 -11.27 2.35
N LEU A 132 4.64 -11.43 2.74
CA LEU A 132 4.09 -10.78 3.94
C LEU A 132 4.77 -11.28 5.20
N THR A 133 5.21 -10.34 6.02
CA THR A 133 5.71 -10.54 7.39
C THR A 133 4.72 -10.04 8.43
N SER A 134 3.89 -9.05 8.08
CA SER A 134 2.85 -8.51 8.95
C SER A 134 1.54 -8.31 8.18
N LEU A 135 0.44 -8.85 8.70
CA LEU A 135 -0.89 -8.67 8.16
C LEU A 135 -1.84 -8.25 9.29
N SER A 136 -2.65 -7.21 9.07
CA SER A 136 -3.68 -6.78 10.02
C SER A 136 -4.99 -6.53 9.27
N ILE A 137 -6.00 -7.34 9.53
CA ILE A 137 -7.32 -7.28 8.88
C ILE A 137 -8.49 -7.29 9.89
N GLU A 138 -8.17 -7.24 11.18
CA GLU A 138 -9.10 -7.20 12.29
C GLU A 138 -9.98 -5.94 12.27
N ALA A 139 -11.08 -5.96 13.03
CA ALA A 139 -12.07 -4.89 13.04
C ALA A 139 -12.60 -4.57 11.61
N ASN A 140 -12.94 -5.62 10.87
CA ASN A 140 -13.68 -5.58 9.61
C ASN A 140 -14.92 -6.50 9.72
N GLU A 141 -15.68 -6.60 8.65
CA GLU A 141 -16.91 -7.40 8.54
C GLU A 141 -16.70 -8.71 7.74
N PHE A 142 -15.46 -9.24 7.72
CA PHE A 142 -15.16 -10.53 7.10
C PHE A 142 -15.89 -11.67 7.81
N ARG A 143 -16.34 -12.66 7.04
CA ARG A 143 -17.11 -13.82 7.51
C ARG A 143 -16.51 -15.13 6.99
N GLY A 144 -16.95 -16.24 7.56
CA GLY A 144 -16.46 -17.57 7.20
C GLY A 144 -15.19 -17.94 7.96
N GLN A 145 -14.53 -19.00 7.50
CA GLN A 145 -13.33 -19.54 8.14
C GLN A 145 -12.07 -18.93 7.53
N ILE A 146 -11.00 -18.85 8.33
CA ILE A 146 -9.66 -18.57 7.81
C ILE A 146 -9.23 -19.78 6.98
N PRO A 147 -8.85 -19.59 5.70
CA PRO A 147 -8.48 -20.67 4.80
C PRO A 147 -7.14 -21.29 5.22
N ALA A 148 -6.96 -22.59 4.99
CA ALA A 148 -5.70 -23.29 5.30
C ALA A 148 -4.50 -22.74 4.50
N GLU A 149 -4.78 -22.14 3.34
CA GLU A 149 -3.83 -21.45 2.48
C GLU A 149 -3.15 -20.27 3.18
N ILE A 150 -3.66 -19.77 4.31
CA ILE A 150 -2.91 -18.83 5.14
C ILE A 150 -1.54 -19.40 5.53
N GLY A 151 -1.43 -20.73 5.63
CA GLY A 151 -0.18 -21.45 5.87
C GLY A 151 0.85 -21.35 4.73
N HIS A 152 0.50 -20.76 3.57
CA HIS A 152 1.46 -20.41 2.52
C HIS A 152 2.31 -19.19 2.86
N LEU A 153 1.86 -18.35 3.79
CA LEU A 153 2.58 -17.16 4.23
C LEU A 153 3.69 -17.53 5.21
N LYS A 154 4.72 -18.22 4.70
CA LYS A 154 5.83 -18.76 5.50
C LYS A 154 6.68 -17.70 6.22
N GLN A 155 6.61 -16.45 5.74
CA GLN A 155 7.33 -15.32 6.33
C GLN A 155 6.49 -14.54 7.34
N LEU A 156 5.23 -14.92 7.56
CA LEU A 156 4.31 -14.18 8.42
C LEU A 156 4.70 -14.34 9.88
N GLU A 157 5.00 -13.22 10.52
CA GLU A 157 5.37 -13.12 11.94
C GLU A 157 4.22 -12.56 12.78
N LYS A 158 3.35 -11.74 12.16
CA LYS A 158 2.24 -11.06 12.83
C LYS A 158 0.97 -11.14 11.98
N LEU A 159 -0.13 -11.57 12.60
CA LEU A 159 -1.47 -11.70 12.00
C LEU A 159 -2.52 -11.08 12.93
#